data_AF-A0A3B9WTG6-F1
#
_entry.id   AF-A0A3B9WTG6-F1
#
_cell.length_a   1.000
_cell.length_b   1.000
_cell.length_c   1.000
_cell.angle_alpha   90.00
_cell.angle_beta   90.00
_cell.angle_gamma   90.00
#
_symmetry.space_group_name_H-M   'P 1'
#
loop_
_entity.id
_entity.type
_entity.pdbx_description
1 polymer ?
#
loop_
_entity_poly.entity_id
_entity_poly.type
_entity_poly.pdbx_seq_one_letter_code
_entity_poly.pdbx_strand_id
1 'polypeptide(L)'
;MDRKKGQGAYGSIHGAVNLRYKREFGKCGQADRCRHCVCEHKKRGVNMEELSAGKASKGKPVDERDRRSYSRMSLEIKACVFFKQISGEVPCRIRNISEKGLSLEVEPFEGDAEHLIKGNALDLQFVDNFTFGRDVESDVINIRCVIRHVEREDGIFVLGCYVSSADYERYVRHREVSGILGNS
;
A
#
# COMPACT_ATOMS: atom_id res chain seq x y z
N MET A 1 6.23 -49.39 -25.42
CA MET A 1 4.85 -48.88 -25.56
C MET A 1 4.18 -49.29 -24.24
N ASP A 2 3.79 -48.43 -23.30
CA ASP A 2 3.09 -47.16 -23.39
C ASP A 2 3.40 -46.23 -22.21
N ARG A 3 3.55 -44.93 -22.48
CA ARG A 3 3.64 -43.85 -21.49
C ARG A 3 2.24 -43.30 -21.24
N LYS A 4 1.65 -43.51 -20.06
CA LYS A 4 0.46 -42.77 -19.63
C LYS A 4 0.87 -41.49 -18.90
N LYS A 5 0.55 -40.36 -19.54
CA LYS A 5 0.66 -38.99 -19.02
C LYS A 5 -0.40 -38.77 -17.94
N GLY A 6 0.01 -38.40 -16.73
CA GLY A 6 -0.88 -37.79 -15.73
C GLY A 6 -0.81 -36.27 -15.87
N GLN A 7 -1.88 -35.67 -16.41
CA GLN A 7 -2.06 -34.22 -16.43
C GLN A 7 -2.53 -33.76 -15.05
N GLY A 8 -1.72 -32.96 -14.37
CA GLY A 8 -2.10 -32.26 -13.14
C GLY A 8 -3.03 -31.10 -13.47
N ALA A 9 -4.23 -31.12 -12.89
CA ALA A 9 -5.15 -30.00 -12.90
C ALA A 9 -4.71 -28.96 -11.84
N TYR A 10 -3.95 -27.95 -12.25
CA TYR A 10 -3.77 -26.75 -11.44
C TYR A 10 -4.98 -25.84 -11.64
N GLY A 11 -5.89 -25.85 -10.66
CA GLY A 11 -6.94 -24.84 -10.55
C GLY A 11 -6.30 -23.47 -10.36
N SER A 12 -6.62 -22.55 -11.27
CA SER A 12 -6.26 -21.13 -11.16
C SER A 12 -6.92 -20.53 -9.91
N ILE A 13 -6.12 -20.10 -8.94
CA ILE A 13 -6.58 -19.24 -7.85
C ILE A 13 -6.50 -17.79 -8.32
N HIS A 14 -7.29 -17.47 -9.34
CA HIS A 14 -7.59 -16.09 -9.73
C HIS A 14 -9.01 -15.79 -9.29
N GLY A 15 -9.17 -14.88 -8.33
CA GLY A 15 -10.45 -14.27 -8.01
C GLY A 15 -10.98 -14.54 -6.60
N ALA A 16 -10.52 -13.74 -5.64
CA ALA A 16 -11.31 -13.43 -4.45
C ALA A 16 -11.08 -11.95 -4.08
N VAL A 17 -11.55 -11.05 -4.96
CA VAL A 17 -11.76 -9.63 -4.63
C VAL A 17 -13.24 -9.36 -4.82
N ASN A 18 -13.99 -9.29 -3.73
CA ASN A 18 -15.23 -8.49 -3.50
C ASN A 18 -15.96 -9.01 -2.25
N LEU A 19 -16.49 -8.16 -1.35
CA LEU A 19 -17.95 -7.89 -1.40
C LEU A 19 -18.50 -6.65 -0.66
N ARG A 20 -17.71 -5.69 -0.13
CA ARG A 20 -18.31 -4.46 0.45
C ARG A 20 -18.01 -3.14 -0.27
N TYR A 21 -16.85 -2.97 -0.89
CA TYR A 21 -16.48 -1.70 -1.53
C TYR A 21 -17.34 -1.32 -2.76
N LYS A 22 -18.00 -2.30 -3.41
CA LYS A 22 -18.86 -2.05 -4.58
C LYS A 22 -20.24 -1.46 -4.25
N ARG A 23 -20.68 -1.40 -2.99
CA ARG A 23 -22.03 -0.92 -2.66
C ARG A 23 -22.16 0.60 -2.52
N GLU A 24 -21.08 1.33 -2.21
CA GLU A 24 -21.22 2.77 -1.90
C GLU A 24 -20.65 3.72 -2.95
N PHE A 25 -19.76 3.26 -3.85
CA PHE A 25 -19.16 4.13 -4.87
C PHE A 25 -19.48 3.74 -6.32
N GLY A 26 -20.35 2.74 -6.50
CA GLY A 26 -20.82 2.32 -7.82
C GLY A 26 -22.00 3.16 -8.29
N LYS A 27 -21.73 4.35 -8.86
CA LYS A 27 -22.45 4.99 -10.00
C LYS A 27 -22.06 6.46 -10.15
N CYS A 28 -20.96 6.72 -10.86
CA CYS A 28 -20.88 7.90 -11.73
C CYS A 28 -20.11 7.50 -12.99
N GLY A 29 -20.72 6.60 -13.76
CA GLY A 29 -20.26 6.25 -15.09
C GLY A 29 -21.10 7.02 -16.10
N GLN A 30 -20.76 8.28 -16.35
CA GLN A 30 -21.02 9.04 -17.59
C GLN A 30 -20.59 10.49 -17.37
N ALA A 31 -19.44 10.85 -17.94
CA ALA A 31 -19.11 12.23 -18.23
C ALA A 31 -20.18 12.79 -19.19
N ASP A 32 -20.64 14.02 -18.93
CA ASP A 32 -21.41 14.92 -19.82
C ASP A 32 -22.84 15.28 -19.44
N ARG A 33 -23.49 14.69 -18.43
CA ARG A 33 -24.79 15.22 -17.94
C ARG A 33 -25.02 15.00 -16.44
N CYS A 34 -24.36 15.79 -15.59
CA CYS A 34 -24.80 15.97 -14.20
C CYS A 34 -25.19 17.44 -13.95
N ARG A 35 -26.43 17.81 -14.32
CA ARG A 35 -27.06 19.10 -13.94
C ARG A 35 -27.87 19.02 -12.64
N HIS A 36 -27.68 17.98 -11.83
CA HIS A 36 -28.52 17.73 -10.64
C HIS A 36 -27.79 17.24 -9.37
N CYS A 37 -26.46 17.37 -9.28
CA CYS A 37 -25.79 17.29 -7.98
C CYS A 37 -25.74 18.68 -7.36
N VAL A 38 -26.83 19.02 -6.66
CA VAL A 38 -26.86 20.12 -5.69
C VAL A 38 -25.91 19.73 -4.55
N CYS A 39 -24.67 20.20 -4.61
CA CYS A 39 -23.76 20.18 -3.48
C CYS A 39 -24.32 21.11 -2.40
N GLU A 40 -25.02 20.54 -1.42
CA GLU A 40 -25.38 21.24 -0.19
C GLU A 40 -24.14 21.46 0.68
N HIS A 41 -23.34 22.48 0.33
CA HIS A 41 -22.47 23.16 1.28
C HIS A 41 -22.85 24.64 1.31
N LYS A 42 -24.03 24.92 1.86
CA LYS A 42 -24.45 26.27 2.23
C LYS A 42 -24.84 26.26 3.70
N LYS A 43 -24.01 26.92 4.51
CA LYS A 43 -24.17 27.36 5.92
C LYS A 43 -23.06 26.85 6.83
N ARG A 44 -21.88 27.46 6.74
CA ARG A 44 -21.17 27.98 7.91
C ARG A 44 -20.47 29.27 7.48
N GLY A 45 -20.92 30.40 8.04
CA GLY A 45 -20.25 31.68 7.84
C GLY A 45 -18.87 31.59 8.48
N VAL A 46 -17.84 31.73 7.65
CA VAL A 46 -16.47 31.95 8.11
C VAL A 46 -16.12 33.36 7.66
N ASN A 47 -15.85 34.23 8.63
CA ASN A 47 -15.42 35.60 8.43
C ASN A 47 -14.11 35.61 7.63
N MET A 48 -14.08 36.36 6.53
CA MET A 48 -12.96 36.52 5.60
C MET A 48 -12.05 37.70 6.00
N GLU A 49 -11.72 37.87 7.29
CA GLU A 49 -10.83 38.95 7.75
C GLU A 49 -9.65 38.50 8.64
N GLU A 50 -9.42 37.21 8.85
CA GLU A 50 -8.26 36.71 9.64
C GLU A 50 -7.32 35.78 8.86
N LEU A 51 -7.04 36.10 7.59
CA LEU A 51 -5.96 35.46 6.81
C LEU A 51 -4.80 36.45 6.55
N SER A 52 -4.26 37.03 7.62
CA SER A 52 -2.99 37.76 7.55
C SER A 52 -2.18 37.62 8.84
N ALA A 53 -1.88 36.37 9.21
CA ALA A 53 -0.81 36.06 10.16
C ALA A 53 -0.18 34.72 9.77
N GLY A 54 0.49 34.72 8.61
CA GLY A 54 1.29 33.60 8.14
C GLY A 54 2.46 33.34 9.10
N LYS A 55 2.26 32.46 10.08
CA LYS A 55 3.38 31.77 10.72
C LYS A 55 3.83 30.69 9.76
N ALA A 56 4.91 30.96 9.04
CA ALA A 56 5.65 29.97 8.29
C ALA A 56 6.01 28.82 9.26
N SER A 57 5.28 27.71 9.15
CA SER A 57 5.68 26.47 9.82
C SER A 57 7.03 26.09 9.24
N LYS A 58 8.04 25.97 10.11
CA LYS A 58 9.38 25.52 9.74
C LYS A 58 9.22 24.22 8.95
N GLY A 59 9.47 24.30 7.64
CA GLY A 59 9.51 23.13 6.77
C GLY A 59 10.44 22.09 7.39
N LYS A 60 10.00 20.83 7.44
CA LYS A 60 10.88 19.74 7.81
C LYS A 60 12.13 19.79 6.90
N PRO A 61 13.33 19.56 7.42
CA PRO A 61 14.53 19.53 6.60
C PRO A 61 14.31 18.50 5.49
N VAL A 62 14.33 18.97 4.24
CA VAL A 62 14.37 18.11 3.07
C VAL A 62 15.79 17.55 3.02
N ASP A 63 15.95 16.25 3.15
CA ASP A 63 17.25 15.61 2.93
C ASP A 63 17.63 15.80 1.47
N GLU A 64 18.60 16.67 1.18
CA GLU A 64 19.06 17.01 -0.18
C GLU A 64 19.57 15.78 -0.97
N ARG A 65 19.77 14.63 -0.30
CA ARG A 65 20.13 13.36 -0.95
C ARG A 65 18.93 12.56 -1.47
N ASP A 66 17.70 12.88 -1.06
CA ASP A 66 16.52 12.18 -1.56
C ASP A 66 16.11 12.72 -2.93
N ARG A 67 16.52 12.02 -3.99
CA ARG A 67 16.20 12.35 -5.39
C ARG A 67 14.80 11.89 -5.83
N ARG A 68 13.97 11.41 -4.90
CA ARG A 68 12.65 10.85 -5.23
C ARG A 68 11.64 11.95 -5.52
N SER A 69 10.74 11.68 -6.47
CA SER A 69 9.64 12.57 -6.80
C SER A 69 8.37 12.31 -5.99
N TYR A 70 8.42 11.42 -5.00
CA TYR A 70 7.27 10.99 -4.22
C TYR A 70 7.61 10.91 -2.72
N SER A 71 6.65 11.30 -1.89
CA SER A 71 6.74 11.21 -0.43
C SER A 71 6.68 9.75 0.02
N ARG A 72 7.32 9.44 1.16
CA ARG A 72 7.19 8.17 1.85
C ARG A 72 6.62 8.40 3.24
N MET A 73 5.64 7.60 3.60
CA MET A 73 5.12 7.53 4.95
C MET A 73 5.84 6.43 5.71
N SER A 74 6.42 6.77 6.86
CA SER A 74 6.98 5.79 7.80
C SER A 74 5.87 5.14 8.61
N LEU A 75 5.95 3.83 8.78
CA LEU A 75 5.00 3.01 9.53
C LEU A 75 5.64 1.68 9.90
N GLU A 76 5.09 0.99 10.88
CA GLU A 76 5.54 -0.34 11.27
C GLU A 76 4.36 -1.32 11.26
N ILE A 77 4.19 -2.03 10.14
CA ILE A 77 3.17 -3.08 10.01
C ILE A 77 3.85 -4.43 9.95
N LYS A 78 3.32 -5.40 10.70
CA LYS A 78 3.69 -6.82 10.56
C LYS A 78 3.03 -7.41 9.33
N ALA A 79 3.80 -8.10 8.51
CA ALA A 79 3.37 -8.65 7.24
C ALA A 79 3.98 -10.04 7.00
N CYS A 80 3.48 -10.75 5.99
CA CYS A 80 4.02 -12.01 5.51
C CYS A 80 4.37 -11.89 4.02
N VAL A 81 5.58 -12.33 3.66
CA VAL A 81 6.01 -12.49 2.27
C VAL A 81 5.88 -13.94 1.84
N PHE A 82 5.38 -14.14 0.62
CA PHE A 82 5.30 -15.42 -0.05
C PHE A 82 6.19 -15.39 -1.30
N PHE A 83 7.15 -16.32 -1.34
CA PHE A 83 8.00 -16.54 -2.50
C PHE A 83 7.45 -17.71 -3.29
N LYS A 84 7.38 -17.60 -4.62
CA LYS A 84 6.84 -18.66 -5.48
C LYS A 84 7.52 -20.02 -5.33
N GLN A 85 8.79 -20.03 -4.94
CA GLN A 85 9.65 -21.21 -4.91
C GLN A 85 9.78 -21.82 -3.50
N ILE A 86 9.30 -21.12 -2.46
CA ILE A 86 9.32 -21.61 -1.09
C ILE A 86 7.90 -22.00 -0.71
N SER A 87 7.71 -23.21 -0.17
CA SER A 87 6.45 -23.56 0.49
C SER A 87 6.46 -22.97 1.90
N GLY A 88 6.16 -21.68 2.03
CA GLY A 88 6.13 -21.03 3.33
C GLY A 88 5.83 -19.54 3.27
N GLU A 89 5.35 -19.03 4.40
CA GLU A 89 5.29 -17.60 4.67
C GLU A 89 6.56 -17.17 5.41
N VAL A 90 7.14 -16.05 5.00
CA VAL A 90 8.27 -15.43 5.67
C VAL A 90 7.77 -14.18 6.40
N PRO A 91 7.78 -14.16 7.73
CA PRO A 91 7.41 -12.98 8.50
C PRO A 91 8.31 -11.79 8.15
N CYS A 92 7.73 -10.60 8.06
CA CYS A 92 8.46 -9.38 7.75
C CYS A 92 7.79 -8.16 8.38
N ARG A 93 8.46 -7.00 8.29
CA ARG A 93 7.93 -5.72 8.72
C ARG A 93 7.97 -4.71 7.58
N ILE A 94 6.88 -3.99 7.34
CA ILE A 94 6.85 -2.85 6.42
C ILE A 94 7.35 -1.62 7.19
N ARG A 95 8.44 -0.98 6.75
CA ARG A 95 9.01 0.25 7.38
C ARG A 95 8.43 1.55 6.83
N ASN A 96 8.10 1.55 5.55
CA ASN A 96 7.55 2.71 4.86
C ASN A 96 6.82 2.31 3.59
N ILE A 97 5.87 3.16 3.19
CA ILE A 97 5.09 3.02 1.95
C ILE A 97 5.08 4.35 1.19
N SER A 98 4.81 4.23 -0.10
CA SER A 98 4.53 5.31 -1.06
C SER A 98 3.61 4.75 -2.14
N GLU A 99 2.99 5.60 -2.95
CA GLU A 99 2.06 5.16 -4.00
C GLU A 99 2.64 4.10 -4.97
N LYS A 100 3.97 4.09 -5.13
CA LYS A 100 4.67 3.22 -6.10
C LYS A 100 5.59 2.18 -5.46
N GLY A 101 5.72 2.15 -4.15
CA GLY A 101 6.65 1.22 -3.52
C GLY A 101 6.68 1.27 -2.02
N LEU A 102 7.34 0.27 -1.45
CA LEU A 102 7.44 0.06 -0.01
C LEU A 102 8.83 -0.46 0.37
N SER A 103 9.13 -0.41 1.65
CA SER A 103 10.34 -0.98 2.23
C SER A 103 9.97 -2.09 3.22
N LEU A 104 10.63 -3.24 3.11
CA LEU A 104 10.45 -4.39 4.00
C LEU A 104 11.72 -4.64 4.81
N GLU A 105 11.55 -5.10 6.04
CA GLU A 105 12.57 -5.77 6.84
C GLU A 105 12.22 -7.25 6.91
N VAL A 106 13.20 -8.09 6.57
CA VAL A 106 13.05 -9.55 6.58
C VAL A 106 14.23 -10.13 7.34
N GLU A 107 13.96 -10.96 8.35
CA GLU A 107 15.01 -11.70 9.03
C GLU A 107 15.60 -12.77 8.10
N PRO A 108 16.87 -13.17 8.26
CA PRO A 108 17.44 -14.25 7.49
C PRO A 108 16.64 -15.54 7.62
N PHE A 109 16.46 -16.24 6.50
CA PHE A 109 15.76 -17.51 6.42
C PHE A 109 16.51 -18.48 5.50
N GLU A 110 16.18 -19.76 5.58
CA GLU A 110 16.83 -20.78 4.75
C GLU A 110 16.53 -20.53 3.25
N GLY A 111 17.59 -20.40 2.44
CA GLY A 111 17.47 -20.11 1.00
C GLY A 111 17.34 -18.62 0.66
N ASP A 112 17.55 -17.71 1.59
CA ASP A 112 17.46 -16.25 1.39
C ASP A 112 18.18 -15.74 0.12
N ALA A 113 19.41 -16.19 -0.13
CA ALA A 113 20.24 -15.75 -1.26
C ALA A 113 19.63 -16.07 -2.64
N GLU A 114 18.80 -17.12 -2.73
CA GLU A 114 18.17 -17.52 -3.98
C GLU A 114 16.88 -16.73 -4.26
N HIS A 115 16.27 -16.16 -3.22
CA HIS A 115 14.96 -15.52 -3.31
C HIS A 115 15.00 -14.01 -3.20
N LEU A 116 15.92 -13.46 -2.40
CA LEU A 116 16.12 -12.02 -2.20
C LEU A 116 17.00 -11.41 -3.31
N ILE A 117 16.54 -11.53 -4.55
CA ILE A 117 17.25 -11.05 -5.75
C ILE A 117 16.48 -9.89 -6.38
N LYS A 118 17.19 -8.83 -6.76
CA LYS A 118 16.62 -7.71 -7.52
C LYS A 118 15.95 -8.22 -8.80
N GLY A 119 14.70 -7.80 -9.01
CA GLY A 119 13.86 -8.23 -10.14
C GLY A 119 12.92 -9.38 -9.80
N ASN A 120 13.15 -10.10 -8.70
CA ASN A 120 12.21 -11.13 -8.26
C ASN A 120 10.90 -10.48 -7.79
N ALA A 121 9.80 -11.15 -8.13
CA ALA A 121 8.49 -10.81 -7.63
C ALA A 121 8.22 -11.57 -6.33
N LEU A 122 7.61 -10.88 -5.36
CA LEU A 122 7.12 -11.46 -4.13
C LEU A 122 5.67 -11.07 -3.94
N ASP A 123 4.90 -11.93 -3.29
CA ASP A 123 3.52 -11.66 -2.90
C ASP A 123 3.52 -11.31 -1.41
N LEU A 124 2.97 -10.16 -1.04
CA LEU A 124 2.95 -9.63 0.33
C LEU A 124 1.51 -9.59 0.83
N GLN A 125 1.30 -10.07 2.05
CA GLN A 125 0.03 -9.97 2.76
C GLN A 125 0.22 -9.26 4.10
N PHE A 126 -0.68 -8.35 4.44
CA PHE A 126 -0.73 -7.74 5.77
C PHE A 126 -2.14 -7.30 6.12
N VAL A 127 -2.38 -7.17 7.43
CA VAL A 127 -3.61 -6.60 7.97
C VAL A 127 -3.31 -5.21 8.47
N ASP A 128 -4.19 -4.27 8.14
CA ASP A 128 -4.06 -2.90 8.59
C ASP A 128 -5.37 -2.36 9.15
N ASN A 129 -5.26 -1.50 10.15
CA ASN A 129 -6.39 -0.84 10.76
C ASN A 129 -6.36 0.65 10.38
N PHE A 130 -7.49 1.17 9.92
CA PHE A 130 -7.66 2.59 9.64
C PHE A 130 -8.98 3.10 10.22
N THR A 131 -8.98 4.38 10.59
CA THR A 131 -10.17 5.05 11.10
C THR A 131 -10.92 5.70 9.94
N PHE A 132 -12.21 5.41 9.85
CA PHE A 132 -13.13 6.08 8.93
C PHE A 132 -14.23 6.77 9.75
N GLY A 133 -14.15 8.11 9.85
CA GLY A 133 -15.01 8.87 10.76
C GLY A 133 -14.73 8.54 12.23
N ARG A 134 -15.64 7.80 12.88
CA ARG A 134 -15.52 7.38 14.30
C ARG A 134 -15.25 5.89 14.47
N ASP A 135 -15.35 5.11 13.39
CA ASP A 135 -15.23 3.66 13.45
C ASP A 135 -13.83 3.23 13.01
N VAL A 136 -13.32 2.17 13.65
CA VAL A 136 -12.07 1.51 13.28
C VAL A 136 -12.42 0.34 12.36
N GLU A 137 -11.87 0.36 11.16
CA GLU A 137 -11.99 -0.73 10.20
C GLU A 137 -10.66 -1.47 10.05
N SER A 138 -10.74 -2.77 9.77
CA SER A 138 -9.59 -3.63 9.47
C SER A 138 -9.71 -4.12 8.04
N ASP A 139 -8.61 -4.07 7.29
CA ASP A 139 -8.54 -4.60 5.93
C ASP A 139 -7.35 -5.54 5.75
N VAL A 140 -7.50 -6.51 4.84
CA VAL A 140 -6.46 -7.48 4.48
C VAL A 140 -5.93 -7.12 3.11
N ILE A 141 -4.71 -6.60 3.08
CA ILE A 141 -4.06 -6.13 1.87
C ILE A 141 -3.18 -7.24 1.32
N ASN A 142 -3.42 -7.60 0.06
CA ASN A 142 -2.62 -8.56 -0.70
C ASN A 142 -2.04 -7.86 -1.93
N ILE A 143 -0.72 -7.77 -2.02
CA ILE A 143 -0.04 -7.08 -3.12
C ILE A 143 1.12 -7.89 -3.66
N ARG A 144 1.22 -7.95 -4.99
CA ARG A 144 2.44 -8.40 -5.67
C ARG A 144 3.38 -7.22 -5.83
N CYS A 145 4.64 -7.38 -5.47
CA CYS A 145 5.66 -6.37 -5.66
C CYS A 145 6.96 -6.96 -6.22
N VAL A 146 7.82 -6.11 -6.77
CA VAL A 146 9.09 -6.50 -7.39
C VAL A 146 10.24 -5.88 -6.61
N ILE A 147 11.21 -6.71 -6.21
CA ILE A 147 12.41 -6.26 -5.49
C ILE A 147 13.23 -5.34 -6.41
N ARG A 148 13.54 -4.13 -5.94
CA ARG A 148 14.35 -3.13 -6.66
C ARG A 148 15.75 -2.99 -6.08
N HIS A 149 15.90 -3.14 -4.78
CA HIS A 149 17.18 -3.19 -4.08
C HIS A 149 17.06 -4.08 -2.85
N VAL A 150 18.21 -4.64 -2.46
CA VAL A 150 18.39 -5.47 -1.28
C VAL A 150 19.62 -4.94 -0.57
N GLU A 151 19.45 -4.57 0.69
CA GLU A 151 20.50 -4.10 1.57
C GLU A 151 20.50 -5.00 2.81
N ARG A 152 21.63 -5.05 3.53
CA ARG A 152 21.75 -5.79 4.78
C ARG A 152 22.20 -4.85 5.87
N GLU A 153 21.35 -4.66 6.87
CA GLU A 153 21.58 -3.79 8.03
C GLU A 153 21.54 -4.66 9.28
N ASP A 154 22.62 -4.72 10.05
CA ASP A 154 22.69 -5.46 11.33
C ASP A 154 22.21 -6.92 11.26
N GLY A 155 22.49 -7.57 10.12
CA GLY A 155 22.08 -8.96 9.89
C GLY A 155 20.67 -9.13 9.33
N ILE A 156 19.85 -8.08 9.28
CA ILE A 156 18.49 -8.05 8.72
C ILE A 156 18.54 -7.60 7.26
N PHE A 157 17.67 -8.16 6.42
CA PHE A 157 17.52 -7.73 5.03
C PHE A 157 16.54 -6.57 4.93
N VAL A 158 16.97 -5.50 4.26
CA VAL A 158 16.12 -4.35 3.91
C VAL A 158 15.84 -4.39 2.42
N LEU A 159 14.57 -4.58 2.06
CA LEU A 159 14.14 -4.73 0.68
C LEU A 159 13.35 -3.49 0.25
N GLY A 160 13.82 -2.82 -0.79
CA GLY A 160 13.01 -1.83 -1.49
C GLY A 160 12.22 -2.47 -2.61
N CYS A 161 10.90 -2.37 -2.55
CA CYS A 161 10.00 -3.01 -3.50
C CYS A 161 9.19 -1.98 -4.29
N TYR A 162 8.96 -2.28 -5.57
CA TYR A 162 8.05 -1.54 -6.45
C TYR A 162 6.70 -2.24 -6.53
N VAL A 163 5.62 -1.48 -6.41
CA VAL A 163 4.24 -1.99 -6.46
C VAL A 163 3.52 -1.34 -7.64
N SER A 164 2.93 -2.16 -8.50
CA SER A 164 2.12 -1.71 -9.63
C SER A 164 0.67 -2.17 -9.47
N SER A 165 0.01 -1.66 -8.43
CA SER A 165 -1.39 -1.97 -8.14
C SER A 165 -2.17 -0.69 -7.86
N ALA A 166 -3.28 -0.50 -8.57
CA ALA A 166 -4.17 0.64 -8.36
C ALA A 166 -4.85 0.58 -6.97
N ASP A 167 -5.12 -0.62 -6.47
CA ASP A 167 -5.72 -0.81 -5.15
C ASP A 167 -4.73 -0.43 -4.04
N TYR A 168 -3.45 -0.77 -4.21
CA TYR A 168 -2.38 -0.32 -3.31
C TYR A 168 -2.22 1.20 -3.33
N GLU A 169 -2.21 1.82 -4.51
CA GLU A 169 -2.11 3.28 -4.64
C GLU A 169 -3.26 4.00 -3.92
N ARG A 170 -4.50 3.48 -4.04
CA ARG A 170 -5.66 4.00 -3.30
C ARG A 170 -5.50 3.81 -1.79
N TYR A 171 -5.02 2.65 -1.36
CA TYR A 171 -4.74 2.37 0.05
C TYR A 171 -3.76 3.38 0.64
N VAL A 172 -2.63 3.64 -0.04
CA VAL A 172 -1.63 4.61 0.43
C VAL A 172 -2.24 6.01 0.54
N ARG A 173 -2.96 6.48 -0.48
CA ARG A 173 -3.62 7.79 -0.44
C ARG A 173 -4.65 7.91 0.67
N HIS A 174 -5.46 6.88 0.87
CA HIS A 174 -6.44 6.87 1.95
C HIS A 174 -5.74 6.99 3.31
N ARG A 175 -4.65 6.24 3.49
CA ARG A 175 -3.87 6.29 4.72
C ARG A 175 -3.20 7.64 4.95
N GLU A 176 -2.72 8.31 3.90
CA GLU A 176 -2.19 9.67 3.98
C GLU A 176 -3.25 10.66 4.50
N VAL A 177 -4.47 10.59 3.98
CA VAL A 177 -5.56 11.45 4.44
C VAL A 177 -5.97 11.11 5.88
N SER A 178 -6.15 9.83 6.22
CA SER A 178 -6.54 9.41 7.58
C SER A 178 -5.46 9.73 8.62
N GLY A 179 -4.18 9.61 8.28
CA GLY A 179 -3.06 9.93 9.19
C GLY A 179 -2.92 11.43 9.48
N ILE A 180 -3.36 12.28 8.55
CA ILE A 180 -3.46 13.73 8.76
C ILE A 180 -4.62 14.06 9.71
N LEU A 181 -5.76 13.40 9.51
CA LEU A 181 -6.99 13.66 10.28
C LEU A 181 -6.96 13.07 11.70
N GLY A 182 -6.20 12.01 11.96
CA GLY A 182 -6.08 11.40 13.29
C GLY A 182 -5.22 12.19 14.30
N ASN A 183 -4.50 13.22 13.85
CA ASN A 183 -3.66 14.10 14.68
C ASN A 183 -4.24 15.52 14.82
N SER A 184 -5.48 15.75 14.38
CA SER A 184 -6.15 17.06 14.38
C SER A 184 -7.17 17.20 15.51
#